data_AF-A0A168DAD6-F1
#
_entry.id   AF-A0A168DAD6-F1
#
_cell.length_a   1.000
_cell.length_b   1.000
_cell.length_c   1.000
_cell.angle_alpha   90.00
_cell.angle_beta   90.00
_cell.angle_gamma   90.00
#
_symmetry.space_group_name_H-M   'P 1'
#
loop_
_entity.id
_entity.type
_entity.pdbx_description
1 polymer ?
#
loop_
_entity_poly.entity_id
_entity_poly.type
_entity_poly.pdbx_seq_one_letter_code
_entity_poly.pdbx_strand_id
1 'polypeptide(L)' 'MSGLISMIALFIKELSLLVSYVKNNAFPQPLSEKDESKYLKLMAEGDGYARNMLIEHNLRLVAHIVNTL' A
#
# COMPACT_ATOMS: atom_id res chain seq x y z
N MET A 1 39.76 2.74 14.23
CA MET A 1 38.39 2.49 14.74
C MET A 1 37.30 3.30 14.00
N SER A 2 37.65 4.30 13.18
CA SER A 2 36.68 5.11 12.41
C SER A 2 36.14 4.43 11.14
N GLY A 3 36.93 3.61 10.45
CA GLY A 3 36.51 2.97 9.19
C GLY A 3 35.33 2.00 9.33
N LEU A 4 35.28 1.23 10.42
CA LEU A 4 34.14 0.34 10.72
C LEU A 4 32.85 1.13 10.97
N ILE A 5 32.96 2.26 11.68
CA ILE A 5 31.81 3.13 11.97
C ILE A 5 31.28 3.75 10.67
N SER A 6 32.16 4.22 9.78
CA SER A 6 31.77 4.74 8.46
C SER A 6 31.12 3.68 7.57
N MET A 7 31.61 2.44 7.58
CA MET A 7 31.02 1.34 6.81
C MET A 7 29.61 0.99 7.30
N ILE A 8 29.41 0.95 8.62
CA ILE A 8 28.08 0.74 9.22
C ILE A 8 27.13 1.89 8.89
N ALA A 9 27.60 3.15 8.95
CA ALA A 9 26.79 4.31 8.61
C ALA A 9 26.32 4.31 7.14
N LEU A 10 27.20 3.92 6.22
CA LEU A 10 26.84 3.77 4.80
C LEU A 10 25.83 2.64 4.59
N PHE A 11 26.00 1.51 5.28
CA PHE A 11 25.05 0.39 5.21
C PHE A 11 23.65 0.77 5.71
N ILE A 12 23.56 1.53 6.82
CA ILE A 12 22.27 2.02 7.35
C ILE A 12 21.60 2.98 6.35
N LYS A 13 22.39 3.83 5.67
CA LYS A 13 21.86 4.74 4.65
C LYS A 13 21.25 3.99 3.46
N GLU A 14 21.95 2.98 2.94
CA GLU A 14 21.43 2.12 1.86
C GLU A 14 20.19 1.35 2.30
N LEU A 15 20.15 0.83 3.53
CA LEU A 15 18.98 0.15 4.08
C LEU A 15 17.77 1.11 4.22
N SER A 16 18.01 2.36 4.62
CA SER A 16 16.96 3.38 4.72
C SER A 16 16.35 3.72 3.35
N LEU A 17 17.18 3.80 2.30
CA LEU A 17 16.71 4.00 0.93
C LEU A 17 15.88 2.81 0.44
N LEU A 18 16.31 1.58 0.74
CA LEU A 18 15.57 0.37 0.39
C LEU A 18 14.21 0.29 1.10
N VAL A 19 14.16 0.60 2.40
CA VAL A 19 12.91 0.61 3.17
C VAL A 19 11.96 1.71 2.67
N SER A 20 12.49 2.88 2.30
CA SER A 20 11.69 3.96 1.69
C SER A 20 11.11 3.54 0.33
N TYR A 21 11.89 2.84 -0.50
CA TYR A 21 11.43 2.31 -1.77
C TYR A 21 10.33 1.25 -1.60
N VAL A 22 10.49 0.33 -0.65
CA VAL A 22 9.51 -0.75 -0.39
C VAL A 22 8.21 -0.22 0.24
N LYS A 23 8.27 0.84 1.07
CA LYS A 23 7.07 1.47 1.62
C LYS A 23 6.28 2.31 0.60
N ASN A 24 6.84 2.56 -0.58
CA ASN A 24 6.20 3.35 -1.63
C ASN A 24 5.18 2.53 -2.46
N ASN A 25 4.46 1.59 -1.82
CA ASN A 25 3.28 0.98 -2.42
C ASN A 25 2.15 2.02 -2.37
N ALA A 26 2.11 2.90 -3.38
CA ALA A 26 1.10 3.96 -3.51
C ALA A 26 -0.35 3.44 -3.52
N PHE A 27 -0.54 2.12 -3.65
CA PHE A 27 -1.85 1.47 -3.58
C PHE A 27 -1.91 0.44 -2.45
N PRO A 28 -2.98 0.43 -1.65
CA PRO A 28 -3.23 -0.63 -0.68
C PRO A 28 -3.28 -2.00 -1.37
N GLN A 29 -2.93 -3.06 -0.62
CA GLN A 29 -3.05 -4.44 -1.07
C GLN A 29 -4.54 -4.78 -1.28
N PRO A 30 -4.90 -5.69 -2.21
CA PRO A 30 -6.29 -6.07 -2.41
C PRO A 30 -6.85 -6.75 -1.15
N LEU A 31 -8.13 -6.56 -0.89
CA LEU A 31 -8.83 -7.25 0.20
C LEU A 31 -8.88 -8.75 -0.08
N SER A 32 -8.94 -9.56 0.99
CA SER A 32 -9.27 -10.97 0.84
C SER A 32 -10.73 -11.12 0.40
N GLU A 33 -11.08 -12.18 -0.33
CA GLU A 33 -12.47 -12.43 -0.77
C GLU A 33 -13.48 -12.40 0.40
N LYS A 34 -13.06 -12.86 1.58
CA LYS A 34 -13.88 -12.86 2.80
C LYS A 34 -14.13 -11.43 3.29
N ASP A 35 -13.10 -10.59 3.32
CA ASP A 35 -13.22 -9.20 3.76
C ASP A 35 -14.00 -8.38 2.74
N GLU A 36 -13.78 -8.60 1.45
CA GLU A 36 -14.53 -7.95 0.39
C GLU A 36 -16.02 -8.27 0.48
N SER A 37 -16.39 -9.54 0.67
CA SER A 37 -17.79 -9.94 0.90
C SER A 37 -18.40 -9.27 2.13
N LYS A 38 -17.62 -9.14 3.21
CA LYS A 38 -18.05 -8.43 4.43
C LYS A 38 -18.31 -6.95 4.16
N TYR A 39 -17.37 -6.25 3.54
CA TYR A 39 -17.51 -4.83 3.26
C TYR A 39 -18.57 -4.53 2.20
N LEU A 40 -18.81 -5.45 1.25
CA LEU A 40 -19.92 -5.33 0.30
C LEU A 40 -21.29 -5.39 1.00
N LYS A 41 -21.44 -6.26 2.00
CA LYS A 41 -22.69 -6.32 2.81
C LYS A 41 -22.87 -5.04 3.61
N LEU A 42 -21.83 -4.57 4.30
CA LEU A 42 -21.86 -3.32 5.06
C LEU A 42 -22.13 -2.11 4.16
N MET A 43 -21.56 -2.09 2.95
CA MET A 43 -21.85 -1.06 1.95
C MET A 43 -23.32 -1.10 1.50
N ALA A 44 -23.90 -2.29 1.34
CA ALA A 44 -25.33 -2.44 1.01
C ALA A 44 -26.24 -1.96 2.15
N GLU A 45 -25.77 -2.02 3.39
CA GLU A 45 -26.45 -1.46 4.57
C GLU A 45 -26.27 0.07 4.71
N GLY A 46 -25.47 0.69 3.83
CA GLY A 46 -25.25 2.14 3.79
C GLY A 46 -24.01 2.62 4.56
N ASP A 47 -23.11 1.73 4.95
CA ASP A 47 -21.87 2.09 5.65
C ASP A 47 -20.89 2.82 4.70
N GLY A 48 -20.67 4.12 4.98
CA GLY A 48 -19.74 4.96 4.24
C GLY A 48 -18.27 4.55 4.42
N TYR A 49 -17.90 3.94 5.55
CA TYR A 49 -16.56 3.42 5.78
C TYR A 49 -16.30 2.21 4.89
N ALA A 50 -17.24 1.27 4.84
CA ALA A 50 -17.16 0.10 3.98
C ALA A 50 -17.04 0.48 2.49
N ARG A 51 -17.81 1.50 2.06
CA ARG A 51 -17.69 2.07 0.71
C ARG A 51 -16.29 2.61 0.43
N ASN A 52 -15.73 3.42 1.33
CA ASN A 52 -14.40 4.01 1.13
C ASN A 52 -13.31 2.94 1.10
N MET A 53 -13.38 1.94 1.99
CA MET A 53 -12.47 0.79 2.00
C MET A 53 -12.45 0.07 0.65
N LEU A 54 -13.62 -0.26 0.10
CA LEU A 54 -13.73 -0.91 -1.20
C LEU A 54 -13.18 -0.05 -2.35
N ILE A 55 -13.38 1.27 -2.30
CA ILE A 55 -12.87 2.21 -3.32
C ILE A 55 -11.34 2.28 -3.28
N GLU A 56 -10.74 2.49 -2.11
CA GLU A 56 -9.28 2.63 -1.97
C GLU A 56 -8.55 1.37 -2.40
N HIS A 57 -9.07 0.19 -2.06
CA HIS A 57 -8.47 -1.10 -2.39
C HIS A 57 -8.63 -1.43 -3.89
N ASN A 58 -9.71 -0.97 -4.53
CA ASN A 58 -9.93 -1.13 -5.98
C ASN A 58 -9.39 0.04 -6.82
N LEU A 59 -8.84 1.08 -6.20
CA LEU A 59 -8.31 2.27 -6.89
C LEU A 59 -7.15 1.93 -7.84
N ARG A 60 -6.43 0.84 -7.59
CA ARG A 60 -5.42 0.29 -8.51
C ARG A 60 -5.99 0.01 -9.91
N LEU A 61 -7.23 -0.47 -9.98
CA LEU A 61 -7.92 -0.73 -11.24
C LEU A 61 -8.16 0.57 -12.00
N VAL A 62 -8.54 1.64 -11.29
CA VAL A 62 -8.72 2.98 -11.87
C VAL A 62 -7.40 3.52 -12.41
N ALA A 63 -6.32 3.40 -11.64
CA ALA A 63 -5.00 3.81 -12.09
C ALA A 63 -4.56 3.05 -13.36
N HIS A 64 -4.85 1.74 -13.43
CA HIS A 64 -4.58 0.95 -14.62
C HIS A 64 -5.42 1.41 -15.83
N ILE A 65 -6.72 1.68 -15.65
CA ILE A 65 -7.60 2.14 -16.73
C ILE A 65 -7.15 3.51 -17.27
N VAL A 66 -6.84 4.46 -16.39
CA VAL A 66 -6.41 5.81 -16.78
C VAL A 66 -5.06 5.79 -17.49
N ASN A 67 -4.13 4.93 -17.05
CA ASN A 67 -2.79 4.86 -17.64
C ASN A 67 -2.74 4.02 -18.93
N THR A 68 -3.81 3.28 -19.24
CA THR A 68 -3.94 2.48 -20.48
C THR A 68 -4.70 3.23 -21.58
N LEU A 69 -5.30 4.39 -21.27
CA LEU A 69 -5.92 5.32 -22.21
C LEU A 69 -4.96 6.46 -22.56
#